data_AF-A0A2L0CQI4-F1
#
_entry.id   AF-A0A2L0CQI4-F1
#
_cell.length_a   1.000
_cell.length_b   1.000
_cell.length_c   1.000
_cell.angle_alpha   90.00
_cell.angle_beta   90.00
_cell.angle_gamma   90.00
#
_symmetry.space_group_name_H-M   'P 1'
#
loop_
_entity.id
_entity.type
_entity.pdbx_description
1 polymer ?
#
loop_
_entity_poly.entity_id
_entity_poly.type
_entity_poly.pdbx_seq_one_letter_code
_entity_poly.pdbx_strand_id
1 'polypeptide(L)'
;INFLCAFYGCLQAGIVPVPIEVPITRRDAGSLQIGFLLGSCSVQVALTSEACLKGLPKTTSGDVIQFKGWPKLLWFVTEHLAKTPKDWTPTPRLTDETPVYIEYSTDRDGSVMGVTITRAAMVQHCRMLTMSCNYTEGENMVCVLDFKREVGLWHSVLTSVLNGIHVIYIPYALMKVNPASWMQMITKYRASVAVVKSRDLHWGLLATKDHKDISLGTLRMLLVADGANPWSLSSCDQFLSVFQTKGLRADAICPCASSSECLTVSVRRPGRGGVNATGRGVLSMQGLSYGVVRVDQENSLTSLTLQDCGQVMPGCVIVVVKMDGPAYLCKTDEVGEICVNSGATGTQYWGLQGLSNSTFKVQPLGTDGKPISDAEYTRSGLLGFLGPG
;
A
#
# COMPACT_ATOMS: atom_id res chain seq x y z
N ILE A 1 14.41 -11.46 -3.89
CA ILE A 1 15.50 -11.63 -2.91
C ILE A 1 16.45 -10.43 -2.95
N ASN A 2 17.12 -10.12 -4.07
CA ASN A 2 18.10 -9.00 -4.16
C ASN A 2 17.60 -7.65 -3.62
N PHE A 3 16.34 -7.29 -3.89
CA PHE A 3 15.72 -6.09 -3.29
C PHE A 3 15.66 -6.14 -1.76
N LEU A 4 15.23 -7.27 -1.17
CA LEU A 4 15.13 -7.41 0.29
C LEU A 4 16.52 -7.30 0.92
N CYS A 5 17.53 -7.95 0.33
CA CYS A 5 18.91 -7.85 0.81
C CYS A 5 19.43 -6.40 0.74
N ALA A 6 19.14 -5.67 -0.34
CA ALA A 6 19.52 -4.27 -0.49
C ALA A 6 18.80 -3.39 0.55
N PHE A 7 17.48 -3.54 0.69
CA PHE A 7 16.66 -2.76 1.60
C PHE A 7 17.08 -2.97 3.05
N TYR A 8 17.11 -4.21 3.53
CA TYR A 8 17.55 -4.52 4.90
C TYR A 8 19.05 -4.25 5.11
N GLY A 9 19.88 -4.39 4.08
CA GLY A 9 21.28 -3.99 4.12
C GLY A 9 21.45 -2.49 4.41
N CYS A 10 20.66 -1.64 3.75
CA CYS A 10 20.60 -0.22 4.09
C CYS A 10 20.18 0.00 5.55
N LEU A 11 19.12 -0.70 6.00
CA LEU A 11 18.62 -0.53 7.37
C LEU A 11 19.64 -0.96 8.44
N GLN A 12 20.41 -2.00 8.18
CA GLN A 12 21.50 -2.47 9.06
C GLN A 12 22.70 -1.53 9.04
N ALA A 13 22.97 -0.88 7.90
CA ALA A 13 24.02 0.11 7.75
C ALA A 13 23.63 1.50 8.30
N GLY A 14 22.36 1.71 8.68
CA GLY A 14 21.86 3.03 9.08
C GLY A 14 21.67 4.00 7.91
N ILE A 15 21.56 3.48 6.70
CA ILE A 15 21.29 4.22 5.47
C ILE A 15 19.77 4.20 5.22
N VAL A 16 19.21 5.34 4.81
CA VAL A 16 17.78 5.47 4.46
C VAL A 16 17.59 5.11 2.99
N PRO A 17 17.03 3.94 2.65
CA PRO A 17 16.73 3.60 1.27
C PRO A 17 15.54 4.42 0.75
N VAL A 18 15.56 4.71 -0.55
CA VAL A 18 14.43 5.25 -1.32
C VAL A 18 14.05 4.21 -2.37
N PRO A 19 13.15 3.25 -2.05
CA PRO A 19 12.70 2.26 -3.01
C PRO A 19 11.96 2.94 -4.16
N ILE A 20 12.41 2.70 -5.40
CA ILE A 20 11.78 3.26 -6.60
C ILE A 20 11.56 2.19 -7.66
N GLU A 21 10.61 2.44 -8.55
CA GLU A 21 10.55 1.76 -9.84
C GLU A 21 11.44 2.53 -10.84
N VAL A 22 12.32 1.81 -11.54
CA VAL A 22 13.21 2.44 -12.52
C VAL A 22 12.49 2.60 -13.87
N PRO A 23 12.61 3.75 -14.54
CA PRO A 23 12.02 3.95 -15.86
C PRO A 23 12.65 3.01 -16.89
N ILE A 24 11.85 2.15 -17.50
CA ILE A 24 12.30 1.20 -18.53
C ILE A 24 12.38 1.89 -19.91
N THR A 25 11.81 3.09 -20.06
CA THR A 25 11.85 3.86 -21.32
C THR A 25 12.42 5.27 -21.11
N ARG A 26 13.01 5.83 -22.18
CA ARG A 26 13.64 7.17 -22.17
C ARG A 26 12.64 8.33 -22.05
N ARG A 27 11.34 8.10 -22.28
CA ARG A 27 10.33 9.16 -22.46
C ARG A 27 9.27 9.20 -21.35
N ASP A 28 9.53 8.53 -20.24
CA ASP A 28 8.57 8.50 -19.15
C ASP A 28 8.58 9.86 -18.41
N ALA A 29 7.52 10.66 -18.53
CA ALA A 29 7.41 11.94 -17.82
C ALA A 29 7.48 11.76 -16.30
N GLY A 30 7.01 10.61 -15.78
CA GLY A 30 7.14 10.25 -14.37
C GLY A 30 8.60 10.09 -13.92
N SER A 31 9.52 9.79 -14.84
CA SER A 31 10.95 9.68 -14.52
C SER A 31 11.54 11.00 -14.02
N LEU A 32 11.09 12.15 -14.52
CA LEU A 32 11.62 13.45 -14.11
C LEU A 32 11.29 13.75 -12.64
N GLN A 33 10.07 13.44 -12.24
CA GLN A 33 9.57 13.70 -10.88
C GLN A 33 10.25 12.79 -9.86
N ILE A 34 10.48 11.52 -10.21
CA ILE A 34 11.34 10.63 -9.40
C ILE A 34 12.76 11.20 -9.30
N GLY A 35 13.32 11.74 -10.39
CA GLY A 35 14.63 12.37 -10.39
C GLY A 35 14.74 13.54 -9.43
N PHE A 36 13.70 14.39 -9.37
CA PHE A 36 13.62 15.49 -8.41
C PHE A 36 13.65 14.98 -6.97
N LEU A 37 12.84 13.96 -6.63
CA LEU A 37 12.88 13.33 -5.30
C LEU A 37 14.28 12.80 -4.97
N LEU A 38 14.92 12.06 -5.89
CA LEU A 38 16.27 11.53 -5.68
C LEU A 38 17.31 12.65 -5.46
N GLY A 39 17.17 13.77 -6.18
CA GLY A 39 17.98 14.97 -5.99
C GLY A 39 17.77 15.58 -4.60
N SER A 40 16.52 15.76 -4.16
CA SER A 40 16.18 16.28 -2.82
C SER A 40 16.65 15.37 -1.69
N CYS A 41 16.66 14.06 -1.91
CA CYS A 41 17.24 13.08 -0.99
C CYS A 41 18.77 12.97 -1.10
N SER A 42 19.41 13.73 -2.01
CA SER A 42 20.86 13.67 -2.27
C SER A 42 21.37 12.26 -2.56
N VAL A 43 20.60 11.46 -3.29
CA VAL A 43 20.93 10.05 -3.58
C VAL A 43 22.16 9.98 -4.47
N GLN A 44 23.15 9.20 -4.05
CA GLN A 44 24.42 9.01 -4.79
C GLN A 44 24.60 7.57 -5.29
N VAL A 45 23.93 6.60 -4.66
CA VAL A 45 24.14 5.17 -4.90
C VAL A 45 22.82 4.50 -5.26
N ALA A 46 22.84 3.70 -6.33
CA ALA A 46 21.73 2.85 -6.74
C ALA A 46 22.10 1.38 -6.56
N LEU A 47 21.47 0.71 -5.60
CA LEU A 47 21.58 -0.74 -5.43
C LEU A 47 20.61 -1.42 -6.40
N THR A 48 21.12 -2.31 -7.23
CA THR A 48 20.34 -2.98 -8.28
C THR A 48 20.69 -4.47 -8.41
N SER A 49 19.95 -5.16 -9.26
CA SER A 49 20.25 -6.54 -9.70
C SER A 49 20.82 -6.52 -11.11
N GLU A 50 21.49 -7.59 -11.50
CA GLU A 50 22.03 -7.75 -12.84
C GLU A 50 20.91 -7.73 -13.89
N ALA A 51 19.80 -8.40 -13.61
CA ALA A 51 18.61 -8.41 -14.47
C ALA A 51 18.04 -7.00 -14.69
N CYS A 52 17.92 -6.22 -13.60
CA CYS A 52 17.45 -4.85 -13.70
C CYS A 52 18.44 -3.98 -14.49
N LEU A 53 19.76 -4.06 -14.19
CA LEU A 53 20.79 -3.29 -14.87
C LEU A 53 20.84 -3.56 -16.39
N LYS A 54 20.63 -4.82 -16.80
CA LYS A 54 20.56 -5.22 -18.22
C LYS A 54 19.34 -4.62 -18.93
N GLY A 55 18.22 -4.45 -18.22
CA GLY A 55 16.99 -3.87 -18.77
C GLY A 55 16.99 -2.34 -18.86
N LEU A 56 17.95 -1.66 -18.22
CA LEU A 56 18.03 -0.20 -18.27
C LEU A 56 18.47 0.29 -19.66
N PRO A 57 17.97 1.45 -20.13
CA PRO A 57 18.46 2.05 -21.35
C PRO A 57 19.96 2.37 -21.27
N LYS A 58 20.70 2.00 -22.32
CA LYS A 58 22.16 2.21 -22.42
C LYS A 58 22.55 3.18 -23.53
N THR A 59 23.72 3.79 -23.37
CA THR A 59 24.44 4.52 -24.42
C THR A 59 25.06 3.55 -25.42
N THR A 60 25.58 4.06 -26.53
CA THR A 60 26.36 3.25 -27.50
C THR A 60 27.62 2.64 -26.88
N SER A 61 28.17 3.24 -25.81
CA SER A 61 29.30 2.70 -25.04
C SER A 61 28.90 1.57 -24.07
N GLY A 62 27.60 1.27 -23.92
CA GLY A 62 27.11 0.23 -23.02
C GLY A 62 26.85 0.68 -21.57
N ASP A 63 27.10 1.96 -21.27
CA ASP A 63 26.82 2.58 -19.97
C ASP A 63 25.34 2.87 -19.80
N VAL A 64 24.84 2.83 -18.56
CA VAL A 64 23.47 3.27 -18.26
C VAL A 64 23.35 4.74 -18.60
N ILE A 65 22.30 5.11 -19.35
CA ILE A 65 22.08 6.52 -19.67
C ILE A 65 21.86 7.34 -18.41
N GLN A 66 22.30 8.60 -18.43
CA GLN A 66 21.86 9.54 -17.41
C GLN A 66 20.40 9.90 -17.66
N PHE A 67 19.53 9.51 -16.73
CA PHE A 67 18.13 9.90 -16.77
C PHE A 67 18.01 11.41 -16.56
N LYS A 68 17.21 12.08 -17.40
CA LYS A 68 16.99 13.52 -17.27
C LYS A 68 16.39 13.81 -15.88
N GLY A 69 16.90 14.83 -15.21
CA GLY A 69 16.44 15.24 -13.86
C GLY A 69 16.95 14.36 -12.71
N TRP A 70 17.64 13.26 -12.97
CA TRP A 70 18.21 12.42 -11.90
C TRP A 70 19.59 12.93 -11.48
N PRO A 71 19.96 12.78 -10.19
CA PRO A 71 21.34 12.96 -9.78
C PRO A 71 22.25 11.92 -10.46
N LYS A 72 23.56 12.18 -10.47
CA LYS A 72 24.53 11.20 -10.96
C LYS A 72 24.59 10.03 -9.98
N LEU A 73 24.14 8.85 -10.41
CA LEU A 73 24.10 7.64 -9.59
C LEU A 73 25.29 6.72 -9.88
N LEU A 74 25.89 6.21 -8.81
CA LEU A 74 26.80 5.08 -8.83
C LEU A 74 25.99 3.79 -8.71
N TRP A 75 25.97 2.99 -9.76
CA TRP A 75 25.20 1.75 -9.82
C TRP A 75 26.00 0.58 -9.26
N PHE A 76 25.46 -0.11 -8.26
CA PHE A 76 26.04 -1.31 -7.68
C PHE A 76 25.11 -2.51 -7.90
N VAL A 77 25.65 -3.54 -8.56
CA VAL A 77 24.96 -4.83 -8.68
C VAL A 77 25.19 -5.60 -7.40
N THR A 78 24.11 -5.79 -6.64
CA THR A 78 24.12 -6.46 -5.34
C THR A 78 24.68 -7.90 -5.40
N GLU A 79 24.50 -8.57 -6.53
CA GLU A 79 25.02 -9.92 -6.79
C GLU A 79 26.56 -9.97 -6.96
N HIS A 80 27.19 -8.83 -7.24
CA HIS A 80 28.64 -8.72 -7.45
C HIS A 80 29.38 -8.17 -6.23
N LEU A 81 28.68 -7.94 -5.11
CA LEU A 81 29.31 -7.45 -3.90
C LEU A 81 30.27 -8.51 -3.34
N ALA A 82 31.44 -8.07 -2.89
CA ALA A 82 32.41 -8.94 -2.24
C ALA A 82 31.85 -9.50 -0.92
N LYS A 83 32.46 -10.59 -0.42
CA LYS A 83 32.14 -11.10 0.91
C LYS A 83 32.34 -10.00 1.95
N THR A 84 31.42 -9.92 2.90
CA THR A 84 31.50 -9.00 4.03
C THR A 84 32.85 -9.18 4.75
N PRO A 85 33.58 -8.08 5.03
CA PRO A 85 34.79 -8.13 5.85
C PRO A 85 34.52 -8.77 7.22
N LYS A 86 35.49 -9.52 7.77
CA LYS A 86 35.33 -10.23 9.06
C LYS A 86 35.16 -9.28 10.26
N ASP A 87 35.68 -8.07 10.12
CA ASP A 87 35.66 -6.98 11.08
C ASP A 87 34.43 -6.05 10.92
N TRP A 88 33.57 -6.32 9.93
CA TRP A 88 32.33 -5.56 9.80
C TRP A 88 31.39 -5.88 10.96
N THR A 89 30.89 -4.82 11.61
CA THR A 89 29.84 -4.91 12.62
C THR A 89 28.68 -4.02 12.22
N PRO A 90 27.43 -4.41 12.54
CA PRO A 90 26.27 -3.53 12.35
C PRO A 90 26.47 -2.17 13.02
N THR A 91 25.92 -1.13 12.41
CA THR A 91 25.93 0.22 12.99
C THR A 91 25.19 0.21 14.33
N PRO A 92 25.61 1.01 15.33
CA PRO A 92 24.86 1.13 16.57
C PRO A 92 23.38 1.44 16.32
N ARG A 93 22.51 0.94 17.20
CA ARG A 93 21.07 1.12 17.06
C ARG A 93 20.74 2.62 17.01
N LEU A 94 20.19 3.05 15.88
CA LEU A 94 19.64 4.38 15.69
C LEU A 94 18.37 4.58 16.55
N THR A 95 18.05 5.83 16.85
CA THR A 95 16.83 6.16 17.62
C THR A 95 15.57 5.80 16.83
N ASP A 96 14.46 5.60 17.53
CA ASP A 96 13.23 5.12 16.89
C ASP A 96 12.57 6.22 16.01
N GLU A 97 12.93 7.49 16.23
CA GLU A 97 12.50 8.66 15.45
C GLU A 97 13.31 8.86 14.16
N THR A 98 14.43 8.13 14.02
CA THR A 98 15.27 8.24 12.82
C THR A 98 14.50 7.70 11.60
N PRO A 99 14.56 8.37 10.43
CA PRO A 99 14.00 7.84 9.19
C PRO A 99 14.54 6.44 8.91
N VAL A 100 13.63 5.52 8.58
CA VAL A 100 13.98 4.15 8.21
C VAL A 100 13.94 3.94 6.70
N TYR A 101 13.02 4.58 5.99
CA TYR A 101 12.99 4.64 4.53
C TYR A 101 12.14 5.82 4.06
N ILE A 102 12.26 6.20 2.78
CA ILE A 102 11.40 7.19 2.14
C ILE A 102 10.47 6.48 1.15
N GLU A 103 9.17 6.63 1.36
CA GLU A 103 8.10 6.14 0.47
C GLU A 103 7.80 7.24 -0.55
N TYR A 104 7.88 6.98 -1.85
CA TYR A 104 7.48 7.98 -2.83
C TYR A 104 5.96 7.94 -3.04
N SER A 105 5.32 9.11 -2.98
CA SER A 105 3.91 9.33 -3.24
C SER A 105 3.77 10.19 -4.50
N THR A 106 2.74 9.98 -5.31
CA THR A 106 2.47 10.78 -6.51
C THR A 106 1.14 11.49 -6.35
N ASP A 107 1.15 12.82 -6.43
CA ASP A 107 -0.05 13.64 -6.34
C ASP A 107 -0.79 13.69 -7.68
N ARG A 108 -2.02 14.23 -7.69
CA ARG A 108 -2.92 14.31 -8.84
C ARG A 108 -2.36 15.11 -10.01
N ASP A 109 -1.49 16.09 -9.72
CA ASP A 109 -0.79 16.89 -10.71
C ASP A 109 0.46 16.19 -11.29
N GLY A 110 0.79 14.99 -10.80
CA GLY A 110 1.95 14.19 -11.18
C GLY A 110 3.21 14.50 -10.37
N SER A 111 3.16 15.44 -9.43
CA SER A 111 4.29 15.75 -8.54
C SER A 111 4.63 14.55 -7.65
N VAL A 112 5.92 14.28 -7.47
CA VAL A 112 6.39 13.20 -6.58
C VAL A 112 6.92 13.79 -5.28
N MET A 113 6.47 13.23 -4.16
CA MET A 113 6.89 13.60 -2.81
C MET A 113 7.46 12.39 -2.09
N GLY A 114 8.44 12.61 -1.21
CA GLY A 114 9.02 11.56 -0.38
C GLY A 114 8.44 11.56 1.01
N VAL A 115 7.49 10.68 1.31
CA VAL A 115 6.98 10.49 2.67
C VAL A 115 8.06 9.83 3.51
N THR A 116 8.42 10.49 4.60
CA THR A 116 9.41 10.00 5.56
C THR A 116 8.75 9.04 6.54
N ILE A 117 9.21 7.78 6.56
CA ILE A 117 8.78 6.77 7.52
C ILE A 117 9.89 6.60 8.55
N THR A 118 9.55 6.63 9.84
CA THR A 118 10.50 6.41 10.95
C THR A 118 10.54 4.95 11.38
N ARG A 119 11.58 4.56 12.13
CA ARG A 119 11.70 3.18 12.64
C ARG A 119 10.52 2.82 13.55
N ALA A 120 10.11 3.74 14.43
CA ALA A 120 8.93 3.61 15.28
C ALA A 120 7.68 3.34 14.44
N ALA A 121 7.41 4.18 13.43
CA ALA A 121 6.22 4.07 12.60
C ALA A 121 6.18 2.75 11.83
N MET A 122 7.31 2.34 11.25
CA MET A 122 7.41 1.08 10.52
C MET A 122 7.11 -0.13 11.42
N VAL A 123 7.73 -0.19 12.61
CA VAL A 123 7.52 -1.32 13.55
C VAL A 123 6.09 -1.32 14.10
N GLN A 124 5.56 -0.15 14.45
CA GLN A 124 4.18 -0.02 14.92
C GLN A 124 3.18 -0.45 13.84
N HIS A 125 3.39 -0.03 12.58
CA HIS A 125 2.56 -0.45 11.47
C HIS A 125 2.57 -1.96 11.26
N CYS A 126 3.76 -2.58 11.29
CA CYS A 126 3.88 -4.04 11.18
C CYS A 126 3.10 -4.76 12.30
N ARG A 127 3.18 -4.28 13.55
CA ARG A 127 2.42 -4.84 14.68
C ARG A 127 0.90 -4.68 14.50
N MET A 128 0.47 -3.53 14.01
CA MET A 128 -0.94 -3.27 13.70
C MET A 128 -1.45 -4.20 12.60
N LEU A 129 -0.65 -4.44 11.55
CA LEU A 129 -0.97 -5.40 10.50
C LEU A 129 -1.00 -6.84 11.05
N THR A 130 -0.03 -7.24 11.88
CA THR A 130 -0.05 -8.55 12.56
C THR A 130 -1.35 -8.78 13.31
N MET A 131 -1.76 -7.80 14.13
CA MET A 131 -2.97 -7.91 14.94
C MET A 131 -4.24 -7.89 14.07
N SER A 132 -4.35 -6.96 13.12
CA SER A 132 -5.55 -6.83 12.28
C SER A 132 -5.74 -8.00 11.32
N CYS A 133 -4.64 -8.51 10.75
CA CYS A 133 -4.69 -9.61 9.79
C CYS A 133 -4.55 -10.99 10.45
N ASN A 134 -4.30 -11.02 11.76
CA ASN A 134 -4.00 -12.23 12.53
C ASN A 134 -2.88 -13.05 11.86
N TYR A 135 -1.76 -12.41 11.56
CA TYR A 135 -0.61 -13.06 10.96
C TYR A 135 0.11 -13.95 11.96
N THR A 136 0.53 -15.13 11.49
CA THR A 136 1.18 -16.15 12.32
C THR A 136 2.41 -16.72 11.62
N GLU A 137 3.34 -17.24 12.41
CA GLU A 137 4.56 -17.87 11.91
C GLU A 137 4.25 -19.12 11.08
N GLY A 138 5.02 -19.32 10.01
CA GLY A 138 4.88 -20.49 9.13
C GLY A 138 3.72 -20.41 8.13
N GLU A 139 2.98 -19.30 8.08
CA GLU A 139 1.99 -19.07 7.04
C GLU A 139 2.65 -18.84 5.67
N ASN A 140 1.92 -19.23 4.62
CA ASN A 140 2.31 -18.97 3.24
C ASN A 140 1.45 -17.83 2.68
N MET A 141 2.11 -16.80 2.15
CA MET A 141 1.47 -15.64 1.51
C MET A 141 1.81 -15.60 0.02
N VAL A 142 0.81 -15.40 -0.83
CA VAL A 142 1.03 -15.05 -2.24
C VAL A 142 0.88 -13.55 -2.43
N CYS A 143 1.88 -12.89 -3.01
CA CYS A 143 1.84 -11.45 -3.26
C CYS A 143 2.06 -11.16 -4.74
N VAL A 144 1.18 -10.36 -5.34
CA VAL A 144 1.29 -9.90 -6.75
C VAL A 144 1.51 -8.39 -6.86
N LEU A 145 1.39 -7.66 -5.74
CA LEU A 145 1.65 -6.22 -5.64
C LEU A 145 3.14 -5.96 -5.64
N ASP A 146 3.57 -4.81 -6.17
CA ASP A 146 4.99 -4.44 -6.16
C ASP A 146 5.57 -4.44 -4.73
N PHE A 147 6.51 -5.34 -4.45
CA PHE A 147 7.17 -5.47 -3.15
C PHE A 147 8.00 -4.25 -2.74
N LYS A 148 8.21 -3.28 -3.64
CA LYS A 148 9.02 -2.08 -3.38
C LYS A 148 8.23 -0.95 -2.73
N ARG A 149 6.90 -1.01 -2.73
CA ARG A 149 6.06 0.10 -2.26
C ARG A 149 4.74 -0.34 -1.63
N GLU A 150 4.18 0.54 -0.85
CA GLU A 150 2.86 0.51 -0.23
C GLU A 150 2.54 -0.87 0.35
N VAL A 151 1.31 -1.34 0.18
CA VAL A 151 0.80 -2.63 0.68
C VAL A 151 1.71 -3.81 0.28
N GLY A 152 2.32 -3.77 -0.91
CA GLY A 152 3.28 -4.80 -1.33
C GLY A 152 4.50 -4.84 -0.40
N LEU A 153 5.13 -3.70 -0.13
CA LEU A 153 6.25 -3.58 0.82
C LEU A 153 5.80 -3.92 2.25
N TRP A 154 4.71 -3.32 2.71
CA TRP A 154 4.28 -3.41 4.11
C TRP A 154 3.91 -4.84 4.50
N HIS A 155 3.14 -5.56 3.67
CA HIS A 155 2.71 -6.92 3.99
C HIS A 155 3.76 -7.96 3.61
N SER A 156 4.33 -7.87 2.41
CA SER A 156 5.13 -8.96 1.83
C SER A 156 6.63 -8.88 2.12
N VAL A 157 7.12 -7.76 2.64
CA VAL A 157 8.53 -7.58 3.01
C VAL A 157 8.71 -7.24 4.49
N LEU A 158 7.97 -6.25 5.01
CA LEU A 158 8.18 -5.77 6.37
C LEU A 158 7.49 -6.67 7.39
N THR A 159 6.17 -6.79 7.26
CA THR A 159 5.35 -7.56 8.20
C THR A 159 5.60 -9.07 8.06
N SER A 160 5.82 -9.58 6.85
CA SER A 160 6.13 -11.00 6.64
C SER A 160 7.41 -11.43 7.36
N VAL A 161 8.46 -10.62 7.30
CA VAL A 161 9.73 -10.89 8.00
C VAL A 161 9.55 -10.82 9.51
N LEU A 162 8.77 -9.85 10.02
CA LEU A 162 8.47 -9.75 11.45
C LEU A 162 7.75 -11.00 12.00
N ASN A 163 6.88 -11.61 11.18
CA ASN A 163 6.05 -12.74 11.61
C ASN A 163 6.57 -14.11 11.14
N GLY A 164 7.68 -14.20 10.41
CA GLY A 164 8.18 -15.48 9.88
C GLY A 164 7.25 -16.10 8.83
N ILE A 165 6.63 -15.28 7.98
CA ILE A 165 5.75 -15.71 6.87
C ILE A 165 6.60 -16.00 5.64
N HIS A 166 6.31 -17.13 4.99
CA HIS A 166 6.91 -17.47 3.70
C HIS A 166 6.12 -16.82 2.56
N VAL A 167 6.79 -15.93 1.81
CA VAL A 167 6.16 -15.13 0.76
C VAL A 167 6.53 -15.66 -0.63
N ILE A 168 5.51 -16.01 -1.40
CA ILE A 168 5.59 -16.37 -2.82
C ILE A 168 5.22 -15.14 -3.64
N TYR A 169 6.22 -14.52 -4.25
CA TYR A 169 6.03 -13.37 -5.12
C TYR A 169 5.75 -13.77 -6.56
N ILE A 170 4.73 -13.19 -7.18
CA ILE A 170 4.39 -13.41 -8.59
C ILE A 170 4.76 -12.17 -9.40
N PRO A 171 5.79 -12.23 -10.26
CA PRO A 171 6.15 -11.10 -11.09
C PRO A 171 5.02 -10.68 -12.03
N TYR A 172 4.77 -9.38 -12.15
CA TYR A 172 3.76 -8.84 -13.07
C TYR A 172 3.98 -9.29 -14.53
N ALA A 173 5.25 -9.44 -14.96
CA ALA A 173 5.59 -9.97 -16.28
C ALA A 173 5.06 -11.39 -16.51
N LEU A 174 5.04 -12.23 -15.47
CA LEU A 174 4.46 -13.58 -15.53
C LEU A 174 2.93 -13.50 -15.62
N MET A 175 2.30 -12.61 -14.85
CA MET A 175 0.83 -12.45 -14.87
C MET A 175 0.30 -11.99 -16.22
N LYS A 176 1.08 -11.26 -17.02
CA LYS A 176 0.70 -10.90 -18.40
C LYS A 176 0.52 -12.12 -19.31
N VAL A 177 1.29 -13.18 -19.07
CA VAL A 177 1.30 -14.40 -19.90
C VAL A 177 0.41 -15.48 -19.29
N ASN A 178 0.42 -15.61 -17.96
CA ASN A 178 -0.40 -16.54 -17.20
C ASN A 178 -1.06 -15.81 -16.03
N PRO A 179 -2.25 -15.21 -16.23
CA PRO A 179 -2.95 -14.46 -15.19
C PRO A 179 -3.42 -15.31 -14.01
N ALA A 180 -3.60 -16.62 -14.20
CA ALA A 180 -4.00 -17.55 -13.14
C ALA A 180 -2.82 -18.01 -12.26
N SER A 181 -1.57 -17.67 -12.61
CA SER A 181 -0.36 -18.14 -11.93
C SER A 181 -0.36 -17.91 -10.42
N TRP A 182 -0.90 -16.79 -9.93
CA TRP A 182 -0.98 -16.53 -8.50
C TRP A 182 -1.95 -17.48 -7.78
N MET A 183 -3.10 -17.80 -8.37
CA MET A 183 -4.06 -18.78 -7.85
C MET A 183 -3.51 -20.21 -7.88
N GLN A 184 -2.73 -20.54 -8.93
CA GLN A 184 -2.00 -21.80 -9.00
C GLN A 184 -0.99 -21.90 -7.85
N MET A 185 -0.30 -20.80 -7.51
CA MET A 185 0.62 -20.78 -6.37
C MET A 185 -0.10 -20.85 -5.02
N ILE A 186 -1.30 -20.28 -4.89
CA ILE A 186 -2.15 -20.50 -3.71
C ILE A 186 -2.42 -21.99 -3.53
N THR A 187 -2.82 -22.68 -4.61
CA THR A 187 -3.10 -24.11 -4.57
C THR A 187 -1.85 -24.92 -4.23
N LYS A 188 -0.74 -24.67 -4.93
CA LYS A 188 0.53 -25.39 -4.79
C LYS A 188 1.14 -25.27 -3.39
N TYR A 189 1.15 -24.06 -2.84
CA TYR A 189 1.77 -23.77 -1.53
C TYR A 189 0.75 -23.79 -0.39
N ARG A 190 -0.52 -24.10 -0.67
CA ARG A 190 -1.61 -24.04 0.31
C ARG A 190 -1.63 -22.69 1.03
N ALA A 191 -1.47 -21.61 0.28
CA ALA A 191 -1.36 -20.28 0.85
C ALA A 191 -2.63 -19.90 1.62
N SER A 192 -2.45 -19.33 2.80
CA SER A 192 -3.54 -18.86 3.65
C SER A 192 -3.88 -17.39 3.38
N VAL A 193 -2.91 -16.63 2.86
CA VAL A 193 -3.04 -15.21 2.56
C VAL A 193 -2.67 -14.93 1.10
N ALA A 194 -3.44 -14.06 0.44
CA ALA A 194 -3.08 -13.49 -0.84
C ALA A 194 -3.25 -11.97 -0.83
N VAL A 195 -2.33 -11.25 -1.44
CA VAL A 195 -2.34 -9.78 -1.54
C VAL A 195 -2.42 -9.39 -3.01
N VAL A 196 -3.52 -8.74 -3.40
CA VAL A 196 -3.90 -8.46 -4.79
C VAL A 196 -4.56 -7.08 -4.95
N LYS A 197 -4.66 -6.60 -6.19
CA LYS A 197 -5.55 -5.51 -6.59
C LYS A 197 -6.77 -6.10 -7.32
N SER A 198 -7.86 -5.35 -7.42
CA SER A 198 -9.05 -5.75 -8.19
C SER A 198 -8.74 -6.13 -9.64
N ARG A 199 -7.77 -5.46 -10.27
CA ARG A 199 -7.31 -5.80 -11.62
C ARG A 199 -6.80 -7.24 -11.70
N ASP A 200 -6.10 -7.71 -10.68
CA ASP A 200 -5.52 -9.06 -10.68
C ASP A 200 -6.62 -10.12 -10.49
N LEU A 201 -7.68 -9.79 -9.74
CA LEU A 201 -8.91 -10.59 -9.67
C LEU A 201 -9.57 -10.68 -11.04
N HIS A 202 -9.77 -9.53 -11.71
CA HIS A 202 -10.38 -9.48 -13.03
C HIS A 202 -9.59 -10.30 -14.07
N TRP A 203 -8.27 -10.17 -14.08
CA TRP A 203 -7.44 -10.97 -14.99
C TRP A 203 -7.46 -12.47 -14.66
N GLY A 204 -7.49 -12.82 -13.37
CA GLY A 204 -7.68 -14.20 -12.93
C GLY A 204 -9.02 -14.80 -13.40
N LEU A 205 -10.09 -14.02 -13.41
CA LEU A 205 -11.40 -14.43 -13.93
C LEU A 205 -11.36 -14.76 -15.42
N LEU A 206 -10.64 -13.96 -16.22
CA LEU A 206 -10.53 -14.15 -17.67
C LEU A 206 -9.70 -15.38 -18.06
N ALA A 207 -8.84 -15.90 -17.17
CA ALA A 207 -8.00 -17.07 -17.40
C ALA A 207 -8.74 -18.41 -17.22
N THR A 208 -9.93 -18.54 -17.83
CA THR A 208 -10.87 -19.66 -17.61
C THR A 208 -10.28 -21.05 -17.89
N LYS A 209 -9.37 -21.17 -18.85
CA LYS A 209 -8.70 -22.44 -19.21
C LYS A 209 -7.86 -23.01 -18.06
N ASP A 210 -7.35 -22.15 -17.18
CA ASP A 210 -6.44 -22.53 -16.10
C ASP A 210 -7.18 -22.83 -14.78
N HIS A 211 -8.52 -22.69 -14.76
CA HIS A 211 -9.32 -22.85 -13.54
C HIS A 211 -9.49 -24.30 -13.07
N LYS A 212 -9.18 -25.28 -13.92
CA LYS A 212 -9.42 -26.70 -13.64
C LYS A 212 -8.75 -27.15 -12.34
N ASP A 213 -7.47 -26.79 -12.16
CA ASP A 213 -6.62 -27.25 -11.06
C ASP A 213 -6.51 -26.24 -9.90
N ILE A 214 -7.32 -25.17 -9.91
CA ILE A 214 -7.31 -24.16 -8.86
C ILE A 214 -8.17 -24.62 -7.68
N SER A 215 -7.61 -24.50 -6.47
CA SER A 215 -8.32 -24.61 -5.20
C SER A 215 -7.94 -23.45 -4.28
N LEU A 216 -8.94 -22.69 -3.84
CA LEU A 216 -8.79 -21.54 -2.94
C LEU A 216 -9.26 -21.86 -1.51
N GLY A 217 -9.54 -23.13 -1.19
CA GLY A 217 -10.07 -23.55 0.11
C GLY A 217 -9.15 -23.29 1.31
N THR A 218 -7.84 -23.10 1.08
CA THR A 218 -6.88 -22.74 2.13
C THR A 218 -6.85 -21.24 2.41
N LEU A 219 -7.37 -20.42 1.49
CA LEU A 219 -7.28 -18.98 1.54
C LEU A 219 -8.23 -18.43 2.61
N ARG A 220 -7.67 -18.00 3.74
CA ARG A 220 -8.43 -17.34 4.81
C ARG A 220 -8.54 -15.84 4.63
N MET A 221 -7.62 -15.24 3.88
CA MET A 221 -7.55 -13.80 3.64
C MET A 221 -7.08 -13.53 2.22
N LEU A 222 -7.92 -12.83 1.45
CA LEU A 222 -7.63 -12.23 0.17
C LEU A 222 -7.66 -10.71 0.36
N LEU A 223 -6.50 -10.14 0.67
CA LEU A 223 -6.33 -8.71 0.88
C LEU A 223 -6.43 -7.98 -0.47
N VAL A 224 -7.44 -7.12 -0.61
CA VAL A 224 -7.67 -6.33 -1.82
C VAL A 224 -7.22 -4.90 -1.57
N ALA A 225 -6.03 -4.60 -2.08
CA ALA A 225 -5.33 -3.33 -1.88
C ALA A 225 -5.47 -2.42 -3.10
N ASP A 226 -6.72 -2.07 -3.39
CA ASP A 226 -7.05 -1.01 -4.31
C ASP A 226 -6.96 0.32 -3.57
N GLY A 227 -6.25 1.30 -4.14
CA GLY A 227 -6.37 2.69 -3.70
C GLY A 227 -7.77 3.23 -4.04
N ALA A 228 -7.85 4.40 -4.67
CA ALA A 228 -9.11 4.97 -5.13
C ALA A 228 -9.65 4.30 -6.43
N ASN A 229 -9.90 2.98 -6.42
CA ASN A 229 -10.40 2.25 -7.60
C ASN A 229 -11.91 1.92 -7.50
N PRO A 230 -12.77 2.54 -8.32
CA PRO A 230 -14.23 2.31 -8.25
C PRO A 230 -14.67 0.91 -8.71
N TRP A 231 -13.79 0.14 -9.37
CA TRP A 231 -14.08 -1.20 -9.90
C TRP A 231 -13.84 -2.32 -8.88
N SER A 232 -13.39 -1.97 -7.67
CA SER A 232 -13.00 -2.96 -6.66
C SER A 232 -14.16 -3.86 -6.25
N LEU A 233 -15.34 -3.26 -5.97
CA LEU A 233 -16.55 -3.98 -5.59
C LEU A 233 -16.96 -5.03 -6.64
N SER A 234 -17.12 -4.60 -7.89
CA SER A 234 -17.57 -5.49 -8.97
C SER A 234 -16.57 -6.61 -9.25
N SER A 235 -15.27 -6.33 -9.13
CA SER A 235 -14.21 -7.34 -9.29
C SER A 235 -14.25 -8.38 -8.17
N CYS A 236 -14.45 -7.95 -6.92
CA CYS A 236 -14.59 -8.86 -5.78
C CYS A 236 -15.82 -9.77 -5.95
N ASP A 237 -16.95 -9.21 -6.35
CA ASP A 237 -18.22 -9.94 -6.52
C ASP A 237 -18.14 -10.99 -7.62
N GLN A 238 -17.62 -10.63 -8.79
CA GLN A 238 -17.44 -11.56 -9.89
C GLN A 238 -16.44 -12.66 -9.52
N PHE A 239 -15.36 -12.30 -8.83
CA PHE A 239 -14.35 -13.27 -8.40
C PHE A 239 -14.92 -14.27 -7.39
N LEU A 240 -15.69 -13.77 -6.40
CA LEU A 240 -16.37 -14.62 -5.44
C LEU A 240 -17.33 -15.60 -6.12
N SER A 241 -18.17 -15.10 -7.02
CA SER A 241 -19.18 -15.91 -7.74
C SER A 241 -18.55 -17.09 -8.49
N VAL A 242 -17.42 -16.87 -9.16
CA VAL A 242 -16.73 -17.93 -9.93
C VAL A 242 -16.00 -18.91 -9.01
N PHE A 243 -15.25 -18.40 -8.03
CA PHE A 243 -14.33 -19.23 -7.25
C PHE A 243 -14.91 -19.77 -5.94
N GLN A 244 -16.16 -19.46 -5.60
CA GLN A 244 -16.85 -20.07 -4.45
C GLN A 244 -16.89 -21.59 -4.57
N THR A 245 -17.16 -22.12 -5.77
CA THR A 245 -17.14 -23.58 -6.04
C THR A 245 -15.75 -24.19 -5.93
N LYS A 246 -14.69 -23.36 -5.93
CA LYS A 246 -13.29 -23.74 -5.74
C LYS A 246 -12.81 -23.52 -4.29
N GLY A 247 -13.72 -23.25 -3.35
CA GLY A 247 -13.44 -23.14 -1.93
C GLY A 247 -13.17 -21.71 -1.42
N LEU A 248 -13.28 -20.69 -2.28
CA LEU A 248 -13.19 -19.30 -1.82
C LEU A 248 -14.39 -18.96 -0.94
N ARG A 249 -14.12 -18.47 0.26
CA ARG A 249 -15.17 -18.01 1.19
C ARG A 249 -15.42 -16.51 1.01
N ALA A 250 -16.67 -16.10 1.16
CA ALA A 250 -17.05 -14.68 1.09
C ALA A 250 -16.33 -13.84 2.16
N ASP A 251 -16.17 -14.41 3.36
CA ASP A 251 -15.49 -13.78 4.50
C ASP A 251 -13.96 -13.75 4.36
N ALA A 252 -13.38 -14.31 3.29
CA ALA A 252 -11.96 -14.21 3.00
C ALA A 252 -11.63 -12.91 2.27
N ILE A 253 -12.59 -12.25 1.60
CA ILE A 253 -12.33 -11.01 0.85
C ILE A 253 -12.17 -9.85 1.83
N CYS A 254 -10.98 -9.26 1.83
CA CYS A 254 -10.55 -8.27 2.79
C CYS A 254 -10.08 -7.00 2.07
N PRO A 255 -10.96 -6.08 1.64
CA PRO A 255 -10.56 -4.78 1.14
C PRO A 255 -9.87 -3.97 2.25
N CYS A 256 -8.92 -3.12 1.89
CA CYS A 256 -8.27 -2.18 2.80
C CYS A 256 -8.22 -0.77 2.22
N ALA A 257 -8.20 0.24 3.10
CA ALA A 257 -7.91 1.61 2.74
C ALA A 257 -6.50 1.98 3.22
N SER A 258 -5.72 2.62 2.36
CA SER A 258 -4.36 3.05 2.68
C SER A 258 -3.94 4.27 1.87
N SER A 259 -2.98 5.02 2.39
CA SER A 259 -2.26 6.07 1.67
C SER A 259 -0.78 6.05 2.04
N SER A 260 0.08 6.69 1.24
CA SER A 260 1.51 6.78 1.56
C SER A 260 1.76 7.50 2.88
N GLU A 261 0.95 8.52 3.19
CA GLU A 261 1.08 9.40 4.34
C GLU A 261 0.56 8.74 5.62
N CYS A 262 -0.52 7.96 5.54
CA CYS A 262 -1.17 7.33 6.69
C CYS A 262 -0.90 5.82 6.81
N LEU A 263 -0.12 5.24 5.90
CA LEU A 263 0.05 3.79 5.75
C LEU A 263 -1.33 3.10 5.62
N THR A 264 -1.57 2.02 6.36
CA THR A 264 -2.90 1.38 6.38
C THR A 264 -3.85 2.12 7.32
N VAL A 265 -4.97 2.60 6.78
CA VAL A 265 -6.00 3.34 7.51
C VAL A 265 -7.03 2.39 8.11
N SER A 266 -7.54 1.46 7.29
CA SER A 266 -8.51 0.45 7.70
C SER A 266 -8.38 -0.84 6.90
N VAL A 267 -8.85 -1.94 7.48
CA VAL A 267 -8.88 -3.25 6.82
C VAL A 267 -10.10 -4.06 7.23
N ARG A 268 -10.76 -4.68 6.25
CA ARG A 268 -11.76 -5.72 6.51
C ARG A 268 -11.05 -6.97 7.00
N ARG A 269 -11.43 -7.44 8.19
CA ARG A 269 -10.82 -8.61 8.82
C ARG A 269 -11.55 -9.90 8.39
N PRO A 270 -10.83 -11.02 8.21
CA PRO A 270 -11.41 -12.27 7.78
C PRO A 270 -12.25 -12.91 8.91
N GLY A 271 -13.17 -13.81 8.56
CA GLY A 271 -13.90 -14.62 9.54
C GLY A 271 -15.13 -13.95 10.17
N ARG A 272 -15.51 -12.73 9.73
CA ARG A 272 -16.81 -12.14 10.09
C ARG A 272 -17.91 -12.67 9.17
N GLY A 273 -18.62 -13.70 9.61
CA GLY A 273 -19.83 -14.20 8.96
C GLY A 273 -21.09 -13.37 9.27
N GLY A 274 -22.17 -13.57 8.51
CA GLY A 274 -23.49 -12.95 8.72
C GLY A 274 -23.92 -11.99 7.61
N VAL A 275 -25.03 -11.26 7.83
CA VAL A 275 -25.64 -10.31 6.86
C VAL A 275 -24.65 -9.20 6.43
N ASN A 276 -23.64 -8.92 7.26
CA ASN A 276 -22.57 -7.93 7.00
C ASN A 276 -21.28 -8.54 6.41
N ALA A 277 -21.27 -9.83 6.05
CA ALA A 277 -20.05 -10.52 5.57
C ALA A 277 -19.49 -9.90 4.28
N THR A 278 -20.34 -9.37 3.40
CA THR A 278 -19.94 -8.73 2.15
C THR A 278 -19.51 -7.26 2.32
N GLY A 279 -19.89 -6.63 3.43
CA GLY A 279 -19.45 -5.28 3.74
C GLY A 279 -19.92 -4.23 2.74
N ARG A 280 -21.21 -4.20 2.42
CA ARG A 280 -21.76 -3.29 1.42
C ARG A 280 -22.59 -2.19 2.07
N GLY A 281 -22.50 -0.98 1.53
CA GLY A 281 -23.41 0.12 1.85
C GLY A 281 -24.08 0.62 0.58
N VAL A 282 -25.41 0.74 0.59
CA VAL A 282 -26.17 1.29 -0.55
C VAL A 282 -26.59 2.71 -0.21
N LEU A 283 -26.10 3.66 -1.00
CA LEU A 283 -26.27 5.09 -0.74
C LEU A 283 -26.95 5.80 -1.91
N SER A 284 -27.66 6.89 -1.62
CA SER A 284 -28.22 7.78 -2.63
C SER A 284 -27.10 8.55 -3.35
N MET A 285 -27.06 8.44 -4.69
CA MET A 285 -26.15 9.24 -5.52
C MET A 285 -26.44 10.73 -5.40
N GLN A 286 -27.72 11.11 -5.29
CA GLN A 286 -28.11 12.51 -5.10
C GLN A 286 -27.57 13.04 -3.77
N GLY A 287 -27.72 12.28 -2.67
CA GLY A 287 -27.12 12.66 -1.39
C GLY A 287 -25.61 12.87 -1.50
N LEU A 288 -24.90 11.90 -2.09
CA LEU A 288 -23.44 11.95 -2.26
C LEU A 288 -22.98 13.14 -3.10
N SER A 289 -23.77 13.56 -4.10
CA SER A 289 -23.47 14.75 -4.92
C SER A 289 -23.44 16.06 -4.12
N TYR A 290 -24.12 16.10 -2.97
CA TYR A 290 -24.07 17.20 -2.00
C TYR A 290 -23.14 16.92 -0.81
N GLY A 291 -22.34 15.84 -0.87
CA GLY A 291 -21.46 15.42 0.22
C GLY A 291 -22.20 14.82 1.42
N VAL A 292 -23.43 14.36 1.25
CA VAL A 292 -24.27 13.82 2.35
C VAL A 292 -24.50 12.33 2.17
N VAL A 293 -24.28 11.57 3.23
CA VAL A 293 -24.50 10.12 3.29
C VAL A 293 -25.97 9.85 3.59
N ARG A 294 -26.68 9.28 2.61
CA ARG A 294 -28.07 8.85 2.77
C ARG A 294 -28.20 7.42 2.30
N VAL A 295 -28.71 6.53 3.17
CA VAL A 295 -28.99 5.14 2.82
C VAL A 295 -30.13 5.10 1.80
N ASP A 296 -29.98 4.25 0.79
CA ASP A 296 -31.01 3.99 -0.22
C ASP A 296 -31.29 2.47 -0.29
N GLN A 297 -32.38 2.09 -0.98
CA GLN A 297 -32.74 0.69 -1.18
C GLN A 297 -31.92 0.05 -2.29
N GLU A 298 -31.63 -1.25 -2.15
CA GLU A 298 -31.05 -2.06 -3.23
C GLU A 298 -31.96 -1.99 -4.47
N ASN A 299 -31.37 -1.80 -5.65
CA ASN A 299 -32.01 -1.71 -6.98
C ASN A 299 -32.66 -0.36 -7.33
N SER A 300 -32.49 0.69 -6.52
CA SER A 300 -32.81 2.06 -6.91
C SER A 300 -31.86 2.51 -8.04
N LEU A 301 -32.41 3.04 -9.15
CA LEU A 301 -31.61 3.59 -10.27
C LEU A 301 -30.76 4.80 -9.86
N THR A 302 -31.06 5.40 -8.71
CA THR A 302 -30.33 6.53 -8.13
C THR A 302 -29.43 6.13 -6.95
N SER A 303 -29.19 4.83 -6.76
CA SER A 303 -28.32 4.32 -5.71
C SER A 303 -26.92 3.96 -6.21
N LEU A 304 -25.94 4.08 -5.32
CA LEU A 304 -24.56 3.65 -5.48
C LEU A 304 -24.23 2.65 -4.38
N THR A 305 -23.74 1.48 -4.76
CA THR A 305 -23.21 0.50 -3.81
C THR A 305 -21.74 0.78 -3.56
N LEU A 306 -21.35 0.91 -2.30
CA LEU A 306 -19.99 1.09 -1.85
C LEU A 306 -19.48 -0.16 -1.15
N GLN A 307 -18.20 -0.45 -1.36
CA GLN A 307 -17.47 -1.45 -0.60
C GLN A 307 -16.94 -0.81 0.67
N ASP A 308 -17.34 -1.35 1.83
CA ASP A 308 -16.72 -1.01 3.10
C ASP A 308 -15.25 -1.48 3.10
N CYS A 309 -14.35 -0.69 3.66
CA CYS A 309 -12.93 -1.02 3.83
C CYS A 309 -12.61 -1.62 5.21
N GLY A 310 -13.64 -1.82 6.05
CA GLY A 310 -13.54 -2.49 7.32
C GLY A 310 -13.17 -1.57 8.48
N GLN A 311 -12.51 -2.14 9.48
CA GLN A 311 -12.28 -1.44 10.75
C GLN A 311 -10.99 -0.63 10.71
N VAL A 312 -11.03 0.50 11.42
CA VAL A 312 -9.85 1.32 11.72
C VAL A 312 -8.75 0.45 12.35
N MET A 313 -7.50 0.72 11.97
CA MET A 313 -6.37 -0.02 12.50
C MET A 313 -6.23 0.18 14.03
N PRO A 314 -5.79 -0.85 14.78
CA PRO A 314 -5.65 -0.77 16.24
C PRO A 314 -4.74 0.39 16.68
N GLY A 315 -5.20 1.17 17.66
CA GLY A 315 -4.46 2.31 18.19
C GLY A 315 -4.49 3.56 17.30
N CYS A 316 -5.23 3.56 16.19
CA CYS A 316 -5.49 4.76 15.40
C CYS A 316 -6.78 5.45 15.84
N VAL A 317 -6.77 6.77 15.78
CA VAL A 317 -7.98 7.61 15.83
C VAL A 317 -8.20 8.22 14.46
N ILE A 318 -9.42 8.10 13.94
CA ILE A 318 -9.79 8.68 12.65
C ILE A 318 -10.85 9.74 12.86
N VAL A 319 -10.70 10.85 12.14
CA VAL A 319 -11.74 11.85 11.98
C VAL A 319 -11.98 12.14 10.50
N VAL A 320 -13.14 12.70 10.20
CA VAL A 320 -13.51 13.15 8.86
C VAL A 320 -13.61 14.66 8.90
N VAL A 321 -12.85 15.35 8.05
CA VAL A 321 -12.82 16.82 7.98
C VAL A 321 -13.33 17.32 6.63
N LYS A 322 -13.81 18.56 6.60
CA LYS A 322 -14.26 19.20 5.36
C LYS A 322 -13.13 19.25 4.33
N MET A 323 -13.52 19.05 3.07
CA MET A 323 -12.59 18.99 1.92
C MET A 323 -11.97 20.36 1.64
N ASP A 324 -12.75 21.42 1.81
CA ASP A 324 -12.33 22.79 1.51
C ASP A 324 -12.26 23.65 2.77
N GLY A 325 -11.26 24.54 2.80
CA GLY A 325 -11.06 25.50 3.88
C GLY A 325 -10.40 24.89 5.13
N PRO A 326 -10.63 25.47 6.32
CA PRO A 326 -10.08 24.96 7.56
C PRO A 326 -10.60 23.55 7.87
N ALA A 327 -9.80 22.74 8.58
CA ALA A 327 -10.06 21.33 8.88
C ALA A 327 -11.18 21.11 9.92
N TYR A 328 -12.37 21.63 9.66
CA TYR A 328 -13.55 21.43 10.49
C TYR A 328 -14.03 19.99 10.39
N LEU A 329 -14.42 19.40 11.52
CA LEU A 329 -15.09 18.10 11.54
C LEU A 329 -16.36 18.11 10.68
N CYS A 330 -16.48 17.09 9.86
CA CYS A 330 -17.73 16.73 9.20
C CYS A 330 -18.74 16.20 10.22
N LYS A 331 -20.03 16.38 9.90
CA LYS A 331 -21.09 15.67 10.63
C LYS A 331 -21.04 14.18 10.30
N THR A 332 -21.70 13.37 11.12
CA THR A 332 -21.73 11.91 10.96
C THR A 332 -22.28 11.45 9.61
N ASP A 333 -23.16 12.24 8.99
CA ASP A 333 -23.75 11.98 7.68
C ASP A 333 -23.09 12.80 6.55
N GLU A 334 -21.88 13.31 6.74
CA GLU A 334 -21.14 14.07 5.72
C GLU A 334 -19.90 13.31 5.24
N VAL A 335 -19.64 13.38 3.93
CA VAL A 335 -18.42 12.90 3.31
C VAL A 335 -17.35 13.98 3.41
N GLY A 336 -16.15 13.60 3.79
CA GLY A 336 -15.01 14.50 3.87
C GLY A 336 -13.68 13.78 3.67
N GLU A 337 -12.59 14.47 3.95
CA GLU A 337 -11.26 13.88 3.95
C GLU A 337 -10.99 13.14 5.26
N ILE A 338 -10.48 11.92 5.16
CA ILE A 338 -10.07 11.11 6.29
C ILE A 338 -8.72 11.61 6.82
N CYS A 339 -8.69 11.96 8.11
CA CYS A 339 -7.47 12.30 8.84
C CYS A 339 -7.20 11.27 9.94
N VAL A 340 -5.94 10.89 10.11
CA VAL A 340 -5.53 9.81 11.01
C VAL A 340 -4.54 10.33 12.04
N ASN A 341 -4.82 10.11 13.32
CA ASN A 341 -3.84 10.20 14.39
C ASN A 341 -3.39 8.77 14.73
N SER A 342 -2.09 8.51 14.57
CA SER A 342 -1.47 7.22 14.88
C SER A 342 0.04 7.39 15.00
N GLY A 343 0.69 6.51 15.77
CA GLY A 343 2.15 6.39 15.73
C GLY A 343 2.67 5.66 14.48
N ALA A 344 1.77 5.16 13.62
CA ALA A 344 2.08 4.47 12.37
C ALA A 344 1.66 5.29 11.13
N THR A 345 1.99 6.57 11.10
CA THR A 345 1.91 7.42 9.90
C THR A 345 3.30 7.84 9.45
N GLY A 346 3.41 8.36 8.23
CA GLY A 346 4.55 9.17 7.85
C GLY A 346 4.66 10.42 8.73
N THR A 347 5.85 11.01 8.78
CA THR A 347 6.12 12.16 9.65
C THR A 347 6.24 13.49 8.90
N GLN A 348 6.64 13.44 7.63
CA GLN A 348 6.83 14.62 6.79
C GLN A 348 7.07 14.22 5.33
N TYR A 349 6.90 15.17 4.43
CA TYR A 349 7.52 15.12 3.11
C TYR A 349 8.96 15.61 3.19
N TRP A 350 9.89 14.83 2.67
CA TRP A 350 11.32 15.11 2.71
C TRP A 350 11.65 16.45 2.01
N GLY A 351 12.22 17.39 2.76
CA GLY A 351 12.63 18.69 2.25
C GLY A 351 11.49 19.68 1.93
N LEU A 352 10.23 19.36 2.25
CA LEU A 352 9.05 20.17 1.90
C LEU A 352 8.29 20.64 3.16
N GLN A 353 8.95 21.39 4.04
CA GLN A 353 8.40 21.74 5.37
C GLN A 353 7.00 22.38 5.35
N GLY A 354 6.73 23.28 4.40
CA GLY A 354 5.43 23.94 4.29
C GLY A 354 4.29 22.95 4.05
N LEU A 355 4.49 22.04 3.09
CA LEU A 355 3.51 21.00 2.77
C LEU A 355 3.45 19.93 3.86
N SER A 356 4.58 19.66 4.53
CA SER A 356 4.62 18.75 5.68
C SER A 356 3.74 19.25 6.82
N ASN A 357 3.77 20.55 7.13
CA ASN A 357 2.95 21.13 8.19
C ASN A 357 1.46 21.05 7.85
N SER A 358 1.05 21.28 6.59
CA SER A 358 -0.36 21.19 6.20
C SER A 358 -0.89 19.77 6.13
N THR A 359 -0.01 18.77 6.00
CA THR A 359 -0.40 17.37 5.77
C THR A 359 -0.28 16.53 7.04
N PHE A 360 0.82 16.63 7.78
CA PHE A 360 1.13 15.73 8.92
C PHE A 360 0.83 16.36 10.29
N LYS A 361 0.54 17.67 10.35
CA LYS A 361 0.34 18.43 11.59
C LYS A 361 -1.02 19.12 11.65
N VAL A 362 -2.06 18.41 11.23
CA VAL A 362 -3.42 18.95 11.19
C VAL A 362 -4.06 18.85 12.57
N GLN A 363 -4.63 19.94 13.05
CA GLN A 363 -5.47 19.95 14.24
C GLN A 363 -6.93 20.16 13.82
N PRO A 364 -7.76 19.10 13.83
CA PRO A 364 -9.16 19.19 13.42
C PRO A 364 -9.94 20.13 14.34
N LEU A 365 -10.82 20.94 13.75
CA LEU A 365 -11.61 21.95 14.46
C LEU A 365 -13.03 21.45 14.73
N GLY A 366 -13.53 21.70 15.93
CA GLY A 366 -14.92 21.53 16.29
C GLY A 366 -15.82 22.62 15.69
N THR A 367 -17.13 22.50 15.91
CA THR A 367 -18.11 23.48 15.43
C THR A 367 -17.95 24.87 16.06
N ASP A 368 -17.24 24.96 17.18
CA ASP A 368 -16.92 26.20 17.90
C ASP A 368 -15.63 26.87 17.40
N GLY A 369 -14.97 26.31 16.38
CA GLY A 369 -13.73 26.85 15.82
C GLY A 369 -12.48 26.50 16.62
N LYS A 370 -12.57 25.65 17.64
CA LYS A 370 -11.42 25.25 18.45
C LYS A 370 -10.92 23.84 18.08
N PRO A 371 -9.63 23.54 18.27
CA PRO A 371 -9.12 22.18 18.12
C PRO A 371 -9.88 21.19 19.00
N ILE A 372 -10.20 20.02 18.46
CA ILE A 372 -10.92 18.96 19.18
C ILE A 372 -10.05 18.29 20.26
N SER A 373 -8.73 18.42 20.12
CA SER A 373 -7.69 17.89 21.02
C SER A 373 -6.34 18.52 20.65
N ASP A 374 -5.35 18.38 21.53
CA ASP A 374 -3.95 18.76 21.23
C ASP A 374 -3.25 17.81 20.25
N ALA A 375 -3.87 16.66 19.93
CA ALA A 375 -3.30 15.66 19.02
C ALA A 375 -3.22 16.18 17.58
N GLU A 376 -2.10 15.90 16.93
CA GLU A 376 -1.89 16.16 15.49
C GLU A 376 -2.36 14.97 14.65
N TYR A 377 -3.02 15.25 13.53
CA TYR A 377 -3.53 14.28 12.58
C TYR A 377 -2.82 14.43 11.24
N THR A 378 -2.68 13.31 10.53
CA THR A 378 -2.20 13.26 9.16
C THR A 378 -3.37 13.17 8.19
N ARG A 379 -3.40 14.04 7.19
CA ARG A 379 -4.32 13.98 6.04
C ARG A 379 -3.96 12.79 5.16
N SER A 380 -4.94 11.92 4.91
CA SER A 380 -4.72 10.73 4.08
C SER A 380 -4.90 10.96 2.59
N GLY A 381 -5.53 12.08 2.18
CA GLY A 381 -5.98 12.29 0.81
C GLY A 381 -7.17 11.41 0.39
N LEU A 382 -7.63 10.51 1.26
CA LEU A 382 -8.78 9.64 1.02
C LEU A 382 -10.07 10.37 1.39
N LEU A 383 -11.07 10.29 0.51
CA LEU A 383 -12.42 10.78 0.79
C LEU A 383 -13.28 9.63 1.32
N GLY A 384 -14.05 9.90 2.36
CA GLY A 384 -14.92 8.91 2.96
C GLY A 384 -15.75 9.44 4.12
N PHE A 385 -16.38 8.51 4.81
CA PHE A 385 -17.19 8.73 6.00
C PHE A 385 -17.08 7.49 6.91
N LEU A 386 -17.41 7.64 8.18
CA LEU A 386 -17.48 6.51 9.10
C LEU A 386 -18.88 5.89 9.05
N GLY A 387 -18.95 4.63 8.64
CA GLY A 387 -20.20 3.87 8.67
C GLY A 387 -20.64 3.53 10.10
N PRO A 388 -21.90 3.11 10.29
CA PRO A 388 -22.38 2.63 11.59
C PRO A 388 -21.69 1.30 11.94
N GLY A 389 -20.71 1.31 12.86
CA GLY A 389 -20.02 0.09 13.29
C GLY A 389 -18.79 0.29 14.16
#